data_AF-A0A0I8VVS7-F1
#
_entry.id   AF-A0A0I8VVS7-F1
#
_cell.length_a   1.000
_cell.length_b   1.000
_cell.length_c   1.000
_cell.angle_alpha   90.00
_cell.angle_beta   90.00
_cell.angle_gamma   90.00
#
_symmetry.space_group_name_H-M   'P 1'
#
loop_
_entity.id
_entity.type
_entity.pdbx_description
1 polymer ?
#
loop_
_entity_poly.entity_id
_entity_poly.type
_entity_poly.pdbx_seq_one_letter_code
_entity_poly.pdbx_strand_id
1 'polypeptide(L)' 'MKYDSEIKNVIKDYIDFEFDINEIDNNVALTDYGVDSLKYISIILALEDYFKIEIPDNYLVFSKSNTIKKLNSIIEELL' A
#
# COMPACT_ATOMS: atom_id res chain seq x y z
N MET A 1 0.85 11.81 -7.11
CA MET A 1 1.99 10.97 -6.71
C MET A 1 2.31 10.06 -7.89
N LYS A 2 3.56 9.66 -8.11
CA LYS A 2 3.98 9.04 -9.38
C LYS A 2 3.31 7.68 -9.63
N TYR A 3 3.14 6.88 -8.57
CA TYR A 3 2.71 5.47 -8.70
C TYR A 3 1.29 5.20 -8.12
N ASP A 4 0.43 6.22 -8.07
CA ASP A 4 -0.87 6.11 -7.38
C ASP A 4 -1.76 5.01 -7.97
N SER A 5 -1.86 4.98 -9.30
CA SER A 5 -2.72 4.04 -10.02
C SER A 5 -2.22 2.61 -9.90
N GLU A 6 -0.91 2.41 -9.95
CA GLU A 6 -0.24 1.13 -9.78
C GLU A 6 -0.43 0.58 -8.37
N ILE A 7 -0.20 1.41 -7.34
CA ILE A 7 -0.43 0.99 -5.95
C ILE A 7 -1.90 0.64 -5.75
N LYS A 8 -2.83 1.47 -6.23
CA LYS A 8 -4.27 1.19 -6.15
C LYS A 8 -4.65 -0.12 -6.83
N ASN A 9 -4.10 -0.38 -8.01
CA ASN A 9 -4.31 -1.64 -8.73
C ASN A 9 -3.83 -2.86 -7.97
N VAL A 10 -2.73 -2.75 -7.22
CA VAL A 10 -2.20 -3.85 -6.39
C VAL A 10 -3.06 -4.04 -5.13
N ILE A 11 -3.43 -2.96 -4.44
CA ILE A 11 -4.12 -3.07 -3.14
C ILE A 11 -5.62 -3.36 -3.25
N LYS A 12 -6.24 -3.17 -4.43
CA LYS A 12 -7.70 -3.33 -4.62
C LYS A 12 -8.26 -4.68 -4.16
N ASP A 13 -7.43 -5.74 -4.23
CA ASP A 13 -7.85 -7.10 -3.88
C ASP A 13 -7.70 -7.39 -2.36
N TYR A 14 -7.18 -6.43 -1.59
CA TYR A 14 -6.88 -6.57 -0.16
C TYR A 14 -7.75 -5.67 0.73
N ILE A 15 -8.38 -4.63 0.17
CA ILE A 15 -9.34 -3.77 0.88
C ILE A 15 -10.67 -4.50 1.09
N ASP A 16 -11.45 -4.07 2.06
CA ASP A 16 -12.79 -4.63 2.28
C ASP A 16 -13.73 -4.26 1.12
N PHE A 17 -14.62 -5.20 0.77
CA PHE A 17 -15.50 -5.11 -0.40
C PHE A 17 -16.48 -3.93 -0.38
N GLU A 18 -16.67 -3.29 0.78
CA GLU A 18 -17.54 -2.13 0.94
C GLU A 18 -16.91 -0.81 0.46
N PHE A 19 -15.59 -0.81 0.22
CA PHE A 19 -14.86 0.36 -0.26
C PHE A 19 -14.57 0.26 -1.77
N ASP A 20 -14.82 1.33 -2.51
CA ASP A 20 -14.32 1.49 -3.88
C ASP A 20 -12.88 2.03 -3.82
N ILE A 21 -11.93 1.27 -4.38
CA ILE A 21 -10.52 1.66 -4.47
C ILE A 21 -10.31 3.03 -5.13
N ASN A 22 -11.20 3.45 -6.01
CA ASN A 22 -11.13 4.74 -6.69
C ASN A 22 -11.56 5.91 -5.79
N GLU A 23 -12.30 5.64 -4.72
CA GLU A 23 -12.82 6.65 -3.77
C GLU A 23 -11.99 6.74 -2.47
N ILE A 24 -10.98 5.87 -2.30
CA ILE A 24 -10.10 5.87 -1.14
C ILE A 24 -9.23 7.15 -1.09
N ASP A 25 -9.20 7.80 0.08
CA ASP A 25 -8.27 8.90 0.38
C ASP A 25 -6.87 8.34 0.69
N ASN A 26 -5.90 8.79 -0.10
CA ASN A 26 -4.50 8.39 -0.01
C ASN A 26 -3.80 8.79 1.30
N ASN A 27 -4.38 9.68 2.09
CA ASN A 27 -3.85 10.13 3.39
C ASN A 27 -4.44 9.35 4.57
N VAL A 28 -5.51 8.58 4.34
CA VAL A 28 -6.18 7.77 5.37
C VAL A 28 -5.46 6.43 5.52
N ALA A 29 -5.50 5.90 6.74
CA ALA A 29 -4.85 4.64 7.06
C ALA A 29 -5.58 3.47 6.37
N LEU A 30 -4.81 2.53 5.83
CA LEU A 30 -5.33 1.30 5.20
C LEU A 30 -6.14 0.44 6.18
N THR A 31 -5.90 0.57 7.50
CA THR A 31 -6.75 -0.03 8.55
C THR A 31 -8.20 0.38 8.44
N ASP A 32 -8.45 1.62 8.05
CA ASP A 32 -9.78 2.20 7.99
C ASP A 32 -10.54 1.67 6.74
N TYR A 33 -9.82 0.99 5.85
CA TYR A 33 -10.33 0.26 4.68
C TYR A 33 -10.26 -1.27 4.86
N GLY A 34 -10.11 -1.75 6.09
CA GLY A 34 -10.13 -3.19 6.40
C GLY A 34 -8.83 -3.94 6.17
N VAL A 35 -7.71 -3.23 5.98
CA VAL A 35 -6.39 -3.85 5.88
C VAL A 35 -5.82 -4.07 7.27
N ASP A 36 -5.78 -5.33 7.70
CA ASP A 36 -5.09 -5.75 8.92
C ASP A 36 -3.58 -5.97 8.69
N SER A 37 -2.87 -6.44 9.72
CA SER A 37 -1.43 -6.68 9.63
C SER A 37 -1.04 -7.79 8.64
N LEU A 38 -1.88 -8.81 8.44
CA LEU A 38 -1.58 -9.91 7.51
C LEU A 38 -1.83 -9.49 6.06
N LYS A 39 -2.94 -8.80 5.80
CA LYS A 39 -3.22 -8.16 4.51
C LYS A 39 -2.15 -7.14 4.17
N TYR A 40 -1.68 -6.36 5.15
CA TYR A 40 -0.60 -5.40 4.94
C TYR A 40 0.70 -6.06 4.47
N ILE A 41 1.15 -7.14 5.13
CA ILE A 41 2.33 -7.88 4.66
C ILE A 41 2.12 -8.43 3.24
N SER A 42 0.91 -8.92 2.95
CA SER A 42 0.57 -9.40 1.61
C SER A 42 0.64 -8.30 0.55
N ILE A 43 0.19 -7.09 0.89
CA ILE A 43 0.29 -5.89 0.04
C ILE A 43 1.75 -5.55 -0.24
N ILE A 44 2.61 -5.55 0.79
CA ILE A 44 4.04 -5.25 0.60
C ILE A 44 4.67 -6.24 -0.37
N LEU A 45 4.47 -7.54 -0.15
CA LEU A 45 5.00 -8.58 -1.06
C LEU A 45 4.49 -8.41 -2.49
N ALA A 46 3.21 -8.02 -2.66
CA ALA A 46 2.64 -7.77 -3.97
C ALA A 46 3.23 -6.52 -4.65
N LEU A 47 3.53 -5.47 -3.88
CA LEU A 47 4.19 -4.26 -4.39
C LEU A 47 5.64 -4.55 -4.80
N GLU A 48 6.38 -5.30 -3.99
CA GLU A 48 7.74 -5.76 -4.32
C GLU A 48 7.75 -6.55 -5.62
N ASP A 49 6.84 -7.51 -5.78
CA ASP A 49 6.73 -8.28 -7.02
C ASP A 49 6.31 -7.43 -8.22
N TYR A 50 5.38 -6.48 -8.03
CA TYR A 50 4.91 -5.61 -9.11
C TYR A 50 6.01 -4.65 -9.60
N PHE A 51 6.72 -3.99 -8.68
CA PHE A 51 7.75 -3.01 -9.00
C PHE A 51 9.15 -3.63 -9.19
N LYS A 52 9.32 -4.92 -8.89
CA LYS A 52 10.61 -5.64 -8.91
C LYS A 52 11.65 -4.96 -8.01
N ILE A 53 11.23 -4.62 -6.80
CA ILE A 53 12.05 -3.98 -5.74
C ILE A 53 12.02 -4.82 -4.46
N GLU A 54 12.88 -4.48 -3.49
CA GLU A 54 12.86 -5.00 -2.13
C GLU A 54 12.61 -3.83 -1.18
N ILE A 55 11.53 -3.89 -0.39
CA ILE A 55 11.16 -2.87 0.59
C ILE A 55 11.85 -3.24 1.91
N PRO A 56 12.79 -2.40 2.41
CA PRO A 56 13.53 -2.76 3.61
C PRO A 56 12.63 -2.91 4.85
N ASP A 57 12.95 -3.87 5.72
CA ASP A 57 12.16 -4.25 6.90
C ASP A 57 11.79 -3.08 7.83
N ASN A 58 12.63 -2.04 7.89
CA ASN A 58 12.37 -0.84 8.70
C ASN A 58 11.14 -0.04 8.23
N TYR A 59 10.72 -0.21 6.97
CA TYR A 59 9.50 0.36 6.41
C TYR A 59 8.28 -0.55 6.61
N LEU A 60 8.44 -1.81 7.01
CA LEU A 60 7.34 -2.75 7.26
C LEU A 60 6.62 -2.52 8.59
N VAL A 61 7.07 -1.52 9.36
CA VAL A 61 6.37 -1.10 10.57
C VAL A 61 5.05 -0.45 10.16
N PHE A 62 3.96 -1.20 10.28
CA PHE A 62 2.61 -0.79 9.85
C PHE A 62 2.24 0.64 10.26
N SER A 63 2.52 1.06 11.50
CA SER A 63 2.23 2.42 11.97
C SER A 63 2.98 3.54 11.23
N LYS A 64 4.08 3.23 10.53
CA LYS A 64 4.90 4.18 9.79
C LYS A 64 4.51 4.31 8.32
N SER A 65 3.94 3.28 7.72
CA SER A 65 3.72 3.11 6.27
C SER A 65 2.30 2.62 5.93
N ASN A 66 1.33 3.04 6.72
CA ASN A 66 -0.09 2.64 6.63
C ASN A 66 -0.95 3.43 5.64
N THR A 67 -0.42 4.28 4.77
CA THR A 67 -1.25 5.04 3.81
C THR A 67 -0.71 4.89 2.39
N ILE A 68 -1.57 5.02 1.38
CA ILE A 68 -1.15 4.97 -0.03
C ILE A 68 -0.09 6.04 -0.31
N LYS A 69 -0.22 7.22 0.29
CA LYS A 69 0.77 8.29 0.16
C LYS A 69 2.16 7.87 0.64
N LYS A 70 2.24 7.22 1.80
CA LYS A 70 3.51 6.74 2.36
C LYS A 70 4.10 5.62 1.51
N LEU A 71 3.27 4.69 1.03
CA LEU A 71 3.70 3.65 0.10
C LEU A 71 4.27 4.24 -1.19
N ASN A 72 3.63 5.30 -1.71
CA ASN A 72 4.11 6.01 -2.89
C ASN A 72 5.50 6.61 -2.65
N SER A 73 5.70 7.29 -1.52
CA SER A 73 7.01 7.85 -1.16
C SER A 73 8.10 6.78 -1.03
N ILE A 74 7.79 5.62 -0.44
CA ILE A 74 8.73 4.49 -0.33
C ILE A 74 9.12 3.98 -1.73
N ILE A 75 8.14 3.77 -2.61
CA ILE A 75 8.38 3.28 -3.97
C ILE A 75 9.15 4.32 -4.81
N GLU A 76 8.86 5.62 -4.64
CA GLU A 76 9.62 6.72 -5.25
C GLU A 76 11.07 6.80 -4.75
N GLU A 77 11.35 6.42 -3.50
CA GLU A 77 12.73 6.36 -2.96
C GLU A 77 13.54 5.18 -3.51
N LEU A 78 12.86 4.10 -3.92
CA LEU A 78 13.49 2.85 -4.37
C LEU A 78 13.64 2.74 -5.90
N LEU A 79 13.01 3.64 -6.67
CA LEU A 79 12.98 3.64 -8.15
C LEU A 79 13.46 4.95 -8.77
#